data_AF-A0A6G1RBS8-F1
#
_entry.id   AF-A0A6G1RBS8-F1
#
_cell.length_a   1.000
_cell.length_b   1.000
_cell.length_c   1.000
_cell.angle_alpha   90.00
_cell.angle_beta   90.00
_cell.angle_gamma   90.00
#
_symmetry.space_group_name_H-M   'P 1'
#
loop_
_entity.id
_entity.type
_entity.pdbx_description
1 polymer ?
#
loop_
_entity_poly.entity_id
_entity_poly.type
_entity_poly.pdbx_seq_one_letter_code
_entity_poly.pdbx_strand_id
1 'polypeptide(L)'
;PFEVPLPAQQHVPEQQREEVRDWVLTVSLDQRLEQVLPRDERDTYEASLVAAQTGLRSLPCVLTGYPVLRNKVEFKRPGREANKDTWNKFLMAVKTSHSPACQDVLKFLSQWCGGLPSTSFSFQ
;
A
#
# COMPACT_ATOMS: atom_id res chain seq x y z
N PRO A 1 30.14 -16.88 14.42
CA PRO A 1 29.70 -16.34 13.11
C PRO A 1 29.17 -17.48 12.23
N PHE A 2 27.88 -17.50 11.90
CA PHE A 2 27.34 -18.51 11.00
C PHE A 2 27.80 -18.23 9.57
N GLU A 3 28.46 -19.20 8.94
CA GLU A 3 28.78 -19.18 7.52
C GLU A 3 27.48 -19.33 6.73
N VAL A 4 26.86 -18.20 6.40
CA VAL A 4 25.71 -18.18 5.48
C VAL A 4 26.27 -18.47 4.09
N PRO A 5 25.85 -19.56 3.42
CA PRO A 5 26.32 -19.87 2.08
C PRO A 5 25.88 -18.74 1.13
N LEU A 6 26.84 -18.01 0.60
CA LEU A 6 26.57 -16.98 -0.40
C LEU A 6 26.42 -17.64 -1.77
N PRO A 7 25.54 -17.11 -2.64
CA PRO A 7 25.45 -17.57 -4.02
C PRO A 7 26.82 -17.49 -4.71
N ALA A 8 27.23 -18.57 -5.38
CA ALA A 8 28.51 -18.63 -6.10
C ALA A 8 28.54 -17.73 -7.34
N GLN A 9 27.36 -17.31 -7.82
CA GLN A 9 27.20 -16.49 -9.02
C GLN A 9 26.20 -15.37 -8.77
N GLN A 10 26.44 -14.22 -9.41
CA GLN A 10 25.54 -13.08 -9.36
C GLN A 10 24.27 -13.39 -10.16
N HIS A 11 23.11 -13.31 -9.51
CA HIS A 11 21.81 -13.57 -10.16
C HIS A 11 21.32 -12.38 -11.03
N VAL A 12 21.78 -11.17 -10.72
CA VAL A 12 21.37 -9.94 -11.40
C VAL A 12 22.29 -9.64 -12.58
N PRO A 13 21.76 -9.44 -13.81
CA PRO A 13 22.55 -9.02 -14.96
C PRO A 13 23.33 -7.72 -14.69
N GLU A 14 24.51 -7.59 -15.32
CA GLU A 14 25.37 -6.41 -15.15
C GLU A 14 24.63 -5.10 -15.45
N GLN A 15 23.84 -5.06 -16.52
CA GLN A 15 23.07 -3.88 -16.90
C GLN A 15 22.13 -3.41 -15.78
N GLN A 16 21.35 -4.31 -15.18
CA GLN A 16 20.44 -3.97 -14.08
C GLN A 16 21.21 -3.50 -12.83
N ARG A 17 22.38 -4.08 -12.58
CA ARG A 17 23.25 -3.67 -11.48
C ARG A 17 23.78 -2.23 -11.70
N GLU A 18 24.24 -1.92 -12.90
CA GLU A 18 24.73 -0.59 -13.25
C GLU A 18 23.60 0.46 -13.19
N GLU A 19 22.40 0.12 -13.69
CA GLU A 19 21.20 0.98 -13.60
C GLU A 19 20.84 1.31 -12.13
N VAL A 20 20.83 0.29 -11.26
CA VAL A 20 20.57 0.49 -9.83
C VAL A 20 21.69 1.31 -9.18
N ARG A 21 22.95 1.05 -9.51
CA ARG A 21 24.10 1.80 -8.99
C ARG A 21 23.99 3.27 -9.35
N ASP A 22 23.73 3.57 -10.62
CA ASP A 22 23.66 4.95 -11.12
C ASP A 22 22.46 5.69 -10.53
N TRP A 23 21.32 5.01 -10.32
CA TRP A 23 20.18 5.56 -9.59
C TRP A 23 20.54 5.91 -8.14
N VAL A 24 21.17 4.98 -7.41
CA VAL A 24 21.59 5.21 -6.01
C VAL A 24 22.58 6.37 -5.93
N LEU A 25 23.56 6.44 -6.82
CA LEU A 25 24.53 7.53 -6.87
C LEU A 25 23.85 8.87 -7.17
N THR A 26 22.93 8.91 -8.14
CA THR A 26 22.17 10.12 -8.49
C THR A 26 21.35 10.62 -7.30
N VAL A 27 20.64 9.72 -6.61
CA VAL A 27 19.84 10.06 -5.42
C VAL A 27 20.74 10.52 -4.26
N SER A 28 21.92 9.92 -4.10
CA SER A 28 22.85 10.24 -3.00
C SER A 28 23.59 11.55 -3.22
N LEU A 29 23.81 11.95 -4.47
CA LEU A 29 24.41 13.24 -4.82
C LEU A 29 23.41 14.40 -4.70
N ASP A 30 22.11 14.11 -4.77
CA ASP A 30 21.07 15.11 -4.53
C ASP A 30 20.89 15.38 -3.03
N GLN A 31 21.74 16.24 -2.47
CA GLN A 31 21.68 16.69 -1.07
C GLN A 31 20.44 17.55 -0.77
N ARG A 32 19.53 17.75 -1.73
CA ARG A 32 18.29 18.51 -1.55
C ARG A 32 17.12 17.64 -1.10
N LEU A 33 17.30 16.34 -0.97
CA LEU A 33 16.28 15.46 -0.41
C LEU A 33 16.25 15.64 1.12
N GLU A 34 15.24 16.33 1.65
CA GLU A 34 14.97 16.26 3.09
C GLU A 34 14.73 14.79 3.45
N GLN A 35 15.59 14.22 4.29
CA GLN A 35 15.51 12.82 4.73
C GLN A 35 14.41 12.65 5.79
N VAL A 36 13.21 13.11 5.48
CA VAL A 36 12.03 13.03 6.34
C VAL A 36 11.02 12.09 5.71
N LEU A 37 10.41 11.24 6.53
CA LEU A 37 9.30 10.42 6.09
C LEU A 37 8.06 11.30 5.89
N PRO A 38 7.26 11.05 4.85
CA PRO A 38 6.01 11.77 4.64
C PRO A 38 5.07 11.58 5.83
N ARG A 39 4.38 12.65 6.21
CA ARG A 39 3.46 12.68 7.35
C ARG A 39 2.04 12.94 6.88
N ASP A 40 1.07 12.38 7.60
CA ASP A 40 -0.35 12.61 7.36
C ASP A 40 -0.92 13.76 8.22
N GLU A 41 -2.25 13.94 8.17
CA GLU A 41 -2.98 14.97 8.93
C GLU A 41 -2.85 14.87 10.46
N ARG A 42 -2.24 13.79 10.98
CA ARG A 42 -1.97 13.57 12.40
C ARG A 42 -0.51 13.88 12.76
N ASP A 43 0.27 14.43 11.84
CA ASP A 43 1.72 14.66 12.00
C ASP A 43 2.49 13.39 12.40
N THR A 44 2.06 12.24 11.85
CA THR A 44 2.69 10.94 12.01
C THR A 44 3.03 10.39 10.64
N TYR A 45 4.04 9.51 10.53
CA TYR A 45 4.34 8.78 9.31
C TYR A 45 3.05 8.22 8.67
N GLU A 46 2.82 8.51 7.40
CA GLU A 46 1.53 8.28 6.71
C GLU A 46 1.05 6.82 6.73
N ALA A 47 1.96 5.84 6.84
CA ALA A 47 1.60 4.42 6.92
C ALA A 47 1.42 3.91 8.36
N SER A 48 1.61 4.77 9.37
CA SER A 48 1.43 4.38 10.77
C SER A 48 -0.05 4.17 11.10
N LEU A 49 -0.37 3.03 11.71
CA LEU A 49 -1.72 2.79 12.23
C LEU A 49 -1.98 3.49 13.56
N VAL A 50 -0.95 4.02 14.21
CA VAL A 50 -1.03 4.67 15.52
C VAL A 50 -0.60 6.13 15.38
N ALA A 51 -1.44 7.06 15.79
CA ALA A 51 -1.08 8.47 15.87
C ALA A 51 -0.07 8.69 17.00
N ALA A 52 1.11 9.21 16.70
CA ALA A 52 2.22 9.30 17.66
C ALA A 52 1.88 10.17 18.88
N GLN A 53 1.10 11.24 18.68
CA GLN A 53 0.80 12.24 19.69
C GLN A 53 -0.37 11.82 20.60
N THR A 54 -1.31 11.01 20.11
CA THR A 54 -2.55 10.67 20.85
C THR A 54 -2.65 9.19 21.20
N GLY A 55 -1.86 8.32 20.59
CA GLY A 55 -1.97 6.87 20.72
C GLY A 55 -3.22 6.27 20.05
N LEU A 56 -4.03 7.08 19.36
CA LEU A 56 -5.23 6.60 18.69
C LEU A 56 -4.86 5.65 17.55
N ARG A 57 -5.56 4.51 17.48
CA ARG A 57 -5.31 3.46 16.48
C ARG A 57 -6.40 3.46 15.40
N SER A 58 -5.98 3.56 14.14
CA SER A 58 -6.82 3.39 12.95
C SER A 58 -6.76 1.95 12.45
N LEU A 59 -7.79 1.48 11.74
CA LEU A 59 -7.68 0.20 11.06
C LEU A 59 -6.96 0.38 9.71
N PRO A 60 -6.26 -0.65 9.24
CA PRO A 60 -5.61 -0.64 7.94
C PRO A 60 -6.64 -0.79 6.82
N CYS A 61 -6.48 -0.02 5.76
CA CYS A 61 -7.16 -0.21 4.49
C CYS A 61 -6.83 -1.61 3.95
N VAL A 62 -7.83 -2.44 3.70
CA VAL A 62 -7.63 -3.83 3.22
C VAL A 62 -6.89 -3.94 1.88
N LEU A 63 -6.80 -2.84 1.12
CA LEU A 63 -6.10 -2.78 -0.16
C LEU A 63 -4.64 -2.32 -0.05
N THR A 64 -4.35 -1.33 0.80
CA THR A 64 -3.03 -0.67 0.84
C THR A 64 -2.27 -0.91 2.14
N GLY A 65 -2.95 -1.33 3.21
CA GLY A 65 -2.38 -1.43 4.56
C GLY A 65 -2.27 -0.08 5.29
N TYR A 66 -2.46 1.04 4.59
CA TYR A 66 -2.40 2.39 5.16
C TYR A 66 -3.60 2.66 6.08
N PRO A 67 -3.46 3.54 7.08
CA PRO A 67 -4.57 3.86 7.98
C PRO A 67 -5.75 4.49 7.24
N VAL A 68 -6.98 4.08 7.56
CA VAL A 68 -8.18 4.77 7.08
C VAL A 68 -8.55 5.87 8.07
N LEU A 69 -8.24 7.12 7.70
CA LEU A 69 -8.47 8.29 8.56
C LEU A 69 -9.84 8.93 8.33
N ARG A 70 -10.30 8.91 7.07
CA ARG A 70 -11.54 9.54 6.60
C ARG A 70 -12.16 8.74 5.47
N ASN A 71 -13.44 9.02 5.20
CA ASN A 71 -14.19 8.45 4.07
C ASN A 71 -14.04 6.93 3.98
N LYS A 72 -14.39 6.23 5.06
CA LYS A 72 -14.24 4.77 5.14
C LYS A 72 -15.35 4.03 4.42
N VAL A 73 -14.99 2.87 3.90
CA VAL A 73 -15.90 1.82 3.44
C VAL A 73 -15.75 0.66 4.41
N GLU A 74 -16.80 0.37 5.15
CA GLU A 74 -16.82 -0.75 6.08
C GLU A 74 -17.34 -2.01 5.38
N PHE A 75 -16.68 -3.13 5.65
CA PHE A 75 -17.11 -4.43 5.15
C PHE A 75 -17.95 -5.16 6.21
N LYS A 76 -18.67 -6.21 5.78
CA LYS A 76 -19.56 -6.98 6.66
C LYS A 76 -18.82 -7.60 7.85
N ARG A 77 -17.58 -8.04 7.66
CA ARG A 77 -16.75 -8.57 8.74
C ARG A 77 -16.16 -7.40 9.56
N PRO A 78 -16.35 -7.37 10.89
CA PRO A 78 -15.79 -6.35 11.75
C PRO A 78 -14.26 -6.25 11.64
N GLY A 79 -13.74 -5.02 11.80
CA GLY A 79 -12.30 -4.75 11.71
C GLY A 79 -11.74 -4.76 10.28
N ARG A 80 -12.61 -4.71 9.26
CA ARG A 80 -12.24 -4.62 7.85
C ARG A 80 -12.81 -3.33 7.27
N GLU A 81 -11.92 -2.44 6.83
CA GLU A 81 -12.28 -1.21 6.15
C GLU A 81 -11.34 -0.89 5.00
N ALA A 82 -11.79 -0.05 4.08
CA ALA A 82 -10.96 0.55 3.04
C ALA A 82 -11.20 2.05 3.00
N ASN A 83 -10.19 2.80 2.54
CA ASN A 83 -10.44 4.17 2.12
C ASN A 83 -11.31 4.16 0.84
N LYS A 84 -12.37 4.98 0.81
CA LYS A 84 -13.35 5.01 -0.28
C LYS A 84 -12.73 5.34 -1.63
N ASP A 85 -11.77 6.25 -1.69
CA ASP A 85 -11.13 6.64 -2.96
C ASP A 85 -10.27 5.51 -3.50
N THR A 86 -9.49 4.85 -2.62
CA THR A 86 -8.72 3.66 -2.96
C THR A 86 -9.62 2.53 -3.44
N TRP A 87 -10.74 2.28 -2.74
CA TRP A 87 -11.72 1.27 -3.11
C TRP A 87 -12.33 1.54 -4.49
N ASN A 88 -12.75 2.78 -4.75
CA ASN A 88 -13.34 3.18 -6.03
C ASN A 88 -12.33 3.06 -7.18
N LYS A 89 -11.08 3.50 -6.97
CA LYS A 89 -10.00 3.34 -7.95
C LYS A 89 -9.73 1.86 -8.26
N PHE A 90 -9.69 1.01 -7.23
CA PHE A 90 -9.54 -0.43 -7.41
C PHE A 90 -10.70 -1.04 -8.21
N LEU A 91 -11.95 -0.72 -7.86
CA LEU A 91 -13.11 -1.18 -8.62
C LEU A 91 -13.10 -0.71 -10.07
N MET A 92 -12.67 0.53 -10.32
CA MET A 92 -12.50 1.04 -11.69
C MET A 92 -11.44 0.25 -12.44
N ALA A 93 -10.27 0.02 -11.83
CA ALA A 93 -9.20 -0.78 -12.42
C ALA A 93 -9.66 -2.22 -12.74
N VAL A 94 -10.40 -2.86 -11.84
CA VAL A 94 -10.96 -4.20 -12.06
C VAL A 94 -11.93 -4.21 -13.25
N LYS A 95 -12.78 -3.18 -13.37
CA LYS A 95 -13.75 -3.05 -14.47
C LYS A 95 -13.11 -2.76 -15.82
N THR A 96 -12.12 -1.87 -15.85
CA THR A 96 -11.52 -1.38 -17.10
C THR A 96 -10.42 -2.31 -17.63
N SER A 97 -9.64 -2.95 -16.75
CA SER A 97 -8.53 -3.81 -17.19
C SER A 97 -8.97 -5.18 -17.71
N HIS A 98 -10.14 -5.67 -17.28
CA HIS A 98 -10.58 -7.05 -17.48
C HIS A 98 -9.52 -8.10 -17.07
N SER A 99 -8.59 -7.73 -16.18
CA SER A 99 -7.50 -8.60 -15.75
C SER A 99 -8.03 -9.73 -14.86
N PRO A 100 -7.73 -11.01 -15.16
CA PRO A 100 -8.09 -12.14 -14.30
C PRO A 100 -7.51 -11.99 -12.89
N ALA A 101 -6.27 -11.49 -12.76
CA ALA A 101 -5.65 -11.26 -11.46
C ALA A 101 -6.40 -10.21 -10.62
N CYS A 102 -6.91 -9.14 -11.26
CA CYS A 102 -7.71 -8.15 -10.56
C CYS A 102 -9.06 -8.72 -10.10
N GLN A 103 -9.69 -9.56 -10.91
CA GLN A 103 -10.93 -10.26 -10.54
C GLN A 103 -10.72 -11.25 -9.39
N ASP A 104 -9.59 -11.98 -9.41
CA ASP A 104 -9.22 -12.90 -8.33
C ASP A 104 -9.01 -12.17 -7.01
N VAL A 105 -8.34 -11.01 -7.02
CA VAL A 105 -8.19 -10.15 -5.83
C VAL A 105 -9.55 -9.65 -5.33
N LEU A 106 -10.45 -9.21 -6.22
CA LEU A 106 -11.80 -8.77 -5.83
C LEU A 106 -12.60 -9.91 -5.19
N LYS A 107 -12.51 -11.13 -5.75
CA LYS A 107 -13.14 -12.34 -5.20
C LYS A 107 -12.57 -12.69 -3.83
N PHE A 108 -11.25 -12.65 -3.68
CA PHE A 108 -10.57 -12.86 -2.40
C PHE A 108 -11.05 -11.87 -1.35
N LEU A 109 -11.08 -10.57 -1.66
CA LEU A 109 -11.52 -9.52 -0.73
C LEU A 109 -12.98 -9.71 -0.33
N SER A 110 -13.85 -10.09 -1.27
CA SER A 110 -15.25 -10.43 -0.97
C SER A 110 -15.33 -11.56 0.07
N GLN A 111 -14.60 -12.66 -0.11
CA GLN A 111 -14.62 -13.79 0.83
C GLN A 111 -13.98 -13.42 2.18
N TRP A 112 -12.82 -12.78 2.15
CA TRP A 112 -12.04 -12.46 3.34
C TRP A 112 -12.75 -11.46 4.26
N CYS A 113 -13.45 -10.50 3.66
CA CYS A 113 -14.18 -9.44 4.35
C CYS A 113 -15.66 -9.76 4.62
N GLY A 114 -16.12 -10.99 4.33
CA GLY A 114 -17.49 -11.45 4.62
C GLY A 114 -18.55 -10.92 3.65
N GLY A 115 -18.14 -10.46 2.48
CA GLY A 115 -18.96 -9.87 1.42
C GLY A 115 -18.44 -8.50 1.01
N LEU A 116 -18.78 -8.09 -0.21
CA LEU A 116 -18.51 -6.73 -0.68
C LEU A 116 -19.34 -5.71 0.10
N PRO A 117 -18.80 -4.49 0.30
CA PRO A 117 -19.52 -3.41 0.98
C PRO A 117 -20.72 -2.98 0.13
N SER A 118 -21.79 -2.52 0.77
CA SER A 118 -22.94 -1.95 0.06
C SER A 118 -22.48 -0.73 -0.74
N THR A 119 -22.52 -0.82 -2.06
CA THR A 119 -22.08 0.25 -2.95
C THR A 119 -23.11 1.38 -2.96
N SER A 120 -23.00 2.36 -2.06
CA SER A 120 -23.65 3.65 -2.23
C SER A 120 -22.72 4.56 -3.04
N PHE A 121 -22.89 4.55 -4.37
CA PHE A 121 -22.22 5.51 -5.24
C PHE A 121 -22.93 6.87 -5.10
N SER A 122 -22.47 7.69 -4.15
CA SER A 122 -22.80 9.12 -4.14
C SER A 122 -21.76 9.82 -5.02
N PHE A 123 -22.16 10.17 -6.24
CA PHE A 123 -21.48 11.18 -7.02
C PHE A 123 -22.00 12.54 -6.54
N GLN A 124 -21.09 13.42 -6.14
CA GLN A 124 -21.39 14.81 -5.83
C GLN A 124 -20.53 15.69 -6.74
#